data_AF-A0A6J7HHV8-F1
#
_entry.id   AF-A0A6J7HHV8-F1
#
_cell.length_a   1.000
_cell.length_b   1.000
_cell.length_c   1.000
_cell.angle_alpha   90.00
_cell.angle_beta   90.00
_cell.angle_gamma   90.00
#
_symmetry.space_group_name_H-M   'P 1'
#
loop_
_entity.id
_entity.type
_entity.pdbx_description
1 polymer ?
#
loop_
_entity_poly.entity_id
_entity_poly.type
_entity_poly.pdbx_seq_one_letter_code
_entity_poly.pdbx_strand_id
1 'polypeptide(L)'
;MPVLAPDVSALLSDLGERFLSAGFEVALVGGPVRDVLLGRVERGDLDLTTSARPSDILHILEGWADTVWDVGIRFGTVGCRKGDHILEITTYRSEEYDPDSRKPEVTFGSSLIGDLGRRDFTVNSMALRLPDMEFVDPFGGVNDLAARVLRTPSTPEQSFSDDPLRMMRAARFASQLDFTVAEEVVVAMTAMAERITIVSAERVREELVRLVMSPNPRTGLTLLVDTGLAAHVVPELPALQLELDEHHRHKDVYEHSIVVLEQAIALESTHSPTSEPDLILRMAALLHDIGKPRTRRFEDGGGVSFHHHEVVGARMVRKRLTALRFSNDEIEQISRLTELHLRFHGYGSGEWTDSAVRRYVRDAGDLLVRLHKLTRADCTTRNAKRAAMLQRTYDSLEERIEVLAAEEELASIRPDLDGADIMRILSIPAGPAVGEAYRFLLELRLDRGPLDPVLAEAELRAWWSARN
;
A
#
# COMPACT_ATOMS: atom_id res chain seq x y z
N MET A 1 -22.10 15.35 22.65
CA MET A 1 -21.82 15.15 21.22
C MET A 1 -20.32 15.09 21.02
N PRO A 2 -19.80 14.25 20.12
CA PRO A 2 -18.40 14.33 19.75
C PRO A 2 -18.11 15.72 19.21
N VAL A 3 -16.96 16.27 19.61
CA VAL A 3 -16.63 17.68 19.42
C VAL A 3 -15.58 17.75 18.32
N LEU A 4 -15.91 18.42 17.21
CA LEU A 4 -14.93 18.81 16.21
C LEU A 4 -13.81 19.61 16.88
N ALA A 5 -12.57 19.51 16.36
CA ALA A 5 -11.49 20.34 16.88
C ALA A 5 -11.92 21.82 16.82
N PRO A 6 -11.64 22.64 17.86
CA PRO A 6 -12.18 24.00 17.95
C PRO A 6 -11.86 24.89 16.74
N ASP A 7 -10.69 24.70 16.13
CA ASP A 7 -10.27 25.37 14.90
C ASP A 7 -11.08 24.93 13.68
N VAL A 8 -11.36 23.63 13.54
CA VAL A 8 -12.22 23.08 12.48
C VAL A 8 -13.66 23.57 12.66
N SER A 9 -14.17 23.58 13.89
CA SER A 9 -15.52 24.08 14.17
C SER A 9 -15.64 25.56 13.79
N ALA A 10 -14.67 26.40 14.15
CA ALA A 10 -14.67 27.82 13.81
C ALA A 10 -14.58 28.04 12.30
N LEU A 11 -13.71 27.27 11.61
CA LEU A 11 -13.56 27.28 10.16
C LEU A 11 -14.89 26.97 9.45
N LEU A 12 -15.55 25.88 9.87
CA LEU A 12 -16.80 25.42 9.27
C LEU A 12 -17.96 26.38 9.57
N SER A 13 -18.00 26.99 10.75
CA SER A 13 -19.00 28.03 11.05
C SER A 13 -18.83 29.28 10.18
N ASP A 14 -17.61 29.82 10.02
CA ASP A 14 -17.33 30.96 9.13
C ASP A 14 -17.68 30.62 7.67
N LEU A 15 -17.30 29.42 7.20
CA LEU A 15 -17.69 28.95 5.87
C LEU A 15 -19.22 28.86 5.72
N GLY A 16 -19.90 28.28 6.71
CA GLY A 16 -21.35 28.16 6.73
C GLY A 16 -22.07 29.52 6.64
N GLU A 17 -21.61 30.51 7.41
CA GLU A 17 -22.16 31.87 7.39
C GLU A 17 -22.02 32.52 6.01
N ARG A 18 -20.92 32.26 5.31
CA ARG A 18 -20.68 32.79 3.95
C ARG A 18 -21.63 32.18 2.92
N PHE A 19 -21.80 30.86 2.94
CA PHE A 19 -22.76 30.18 2.07
C PHE A 19 -24.19 30.64 2.36
N LEU A 20 -24.56 30.74 3.63
CA LEU A 20 -25.87 31.20 4.05
C LEU A 20 -26.13 32.65 3.60
N SER A 21 -25.14 33.53 3.74
CA SER A 21 -25.22 34.94 3.30
C SER A 21 -25.38 35.06 1.77
N ALA A 22 -24.84 34.10 1.02
CA ALA A 22 -24.99 34.00 -0.44
C ALA A 22 -26.30 33.29 -0.86
N GLY A 23 -27.12 32.82 0.08
CA GLY A 23 -28.39 32.17 -0.20
C GLY A 23 -28.28 30.66 -0.52
N PHE A 24 -27.17 30.02 -0.14
CA PHE A 24 -26.91 28.61 -0.39
C PHE A 24 -26.79 27.81 0.91
N GLU A 25 -27.11 26.53 0.82
CA GLU A 25 -26.87 25.56 1.89
C GLU A 25 -25.48 24.95 1.73
N VAL A 26 -24.81 24.64 2.83
CA VAL A 26 -23.59 23.84 2.83
C VAL A 26 -23.57 22.92 4.04
N ALA A 27 -23.08 21.70 3.85
CA ALA A 27 -23.00 20.70 4.90
C ALA A 27 -21.67 19.93 4.82
N LEU A 28 -21.05 19.68 5.97
CA LEU A 28 -19.99 18.69 6.10
C LEU A 28 -20.60 17.29 5.99
N VAL A 29 -19.99 16.39 5.23
CA VAL A 29 -20.56 15.07 4.87
C VAL A 29 -19.49 13.99 4.81
N GLY A 30 -19.91 12.71 4.76
CA GLY A 30 -19.01 11.61 4.44
C GLY A 30 -18.11 11.16 5.60
N GLY A 31 -16.87 10.83 5.26
CA GLY A 31 -15.87 10.28 6.19
C GLY A 31 -15.65 11.15 7.44
N PRO A 32 -15.45 12.49 7.29
CA PRO A 32 -15.26 13.37 8.44
C PRO A 32 -16.37 13.28 9.49
N VAL A 33 -17.64 13.22 9.06
CA VAL A 33 -18.79 13.10 10.00
C VAL A 33 -18.75 11.76 10.73
N ARG A 34 -18.51 10.67 10.00
CA ARG A 34 -18.36 9.32 10.57
C ARG A 34 -17.21 9.24 11.57
N ASP A 35 -16.06 9.81 11.20
CA ASP A 35 -14.82 9.67 11.97
C ASP A 35 -14.91 10.49 13.28
N VAL A 36 -15.55 11.66 13.25
CA VAL A 36 -15.92 12.41 14.45
C VAL A 36 -16.82 11.59 15.38
N LEU A 37 -17.83 10.90 14.83
CA LEU A 37 -18.70 10.01 15.61
C LEU A 37 -17.95 8.80 16.21
N LEU A 38 -16.89 8.32 15.54
CA LEU A 38 -15.99 7.29 16.05
C LEU A 38 -14.94 7.82 17.04
N GLY A 39 -14.95 9.11 17.36
CA GLY A 39 -13.97 9.74 18.25
C GLY A 39 -12.58 9.89 17.62
N ARG A 40 -12.47 9.77 16.30
CA ARG A 40 -11.24 10.00 15.55
C ARG A 40 -11.17 11.49 15.20
N VAL A 41 -10.11 12.15 15.67
CA VAL A 41 -9.82 13.55 15.34
C VAL A 41 -8.73 13.55 14.27
N GLU A 42 -9.04 13.03 13.08
CA GLU A 42 -8.10 13.10 11.97
C GLU A 42 -8.17 14.48 11.32
N ARG A 43 -6.98 15.05 11.07
CA ARG A 43 -6.77 16.24 10.22
C ARG A 43 -6.78 15.77 8.75
N GLY A 44 -7.93 15.28 8.30
CA GLY A 44 -8.15 14.88 6.92
C GLY A 44 -8.78 15.99 6.09
N ASP A 45 -8.91 15.74 4.80
CA ASP A 45 -9.65 16.61 3.89
C ASP A 45 -11.12 16.70 4.34
N LEU A 46 -11.67 17.92 4.37
CA LEU A 46 -13.05 18.17 4.75
C LEU A 46 -13.94 18.09 3.52
N ASP A 47 -14.75 17.04 3.46
CA ASP A 47 -15.76 16.85 2.42
C ASP A 47 -17.02 17.65 2.73
N LEU A 48 -17.35 18.61 1.86
CA LEU A 48 -18.58 19.41 1.92
C LEU A 48 -19.45 19.22 0.69
N THR A 49 -20.76 19.38 0.90
CA THR A 49 -21.75 19.38 -0.17
C THR A 49 -22.64 20.62 -0.07
N THR A 50 -23.06 21.18 -1.20
CA THR A 50 -23.77 22.47 -1.25
C THR A 50 -24.80 22.56 -2.37
N SER A 51 -25.81 23.41 -2.18
CA SER A 51 -26.73 23.79 -3.27
C SER A 51 -26.11 24.78 -4.28
N ALA A 52 -24.95 25.38 -3.96
CA ALA A 52 -24.25 26.33 -4.83
C ALA A 52 -23.60 25.64 -6.04
N ARG A 53 -23.63 26.29 -7.21
CA ARG A 53 -22.90 25.80 -8.40
C ARG A 53 -21.42 26.15 -8.30
N PRO A 54 -20.52 25.51 -9.08
CA PRO A 54 -19.09 25.80 -9.01
C PRO A 54 -18.73 27.28 -9.17
N SER A 55 -19.41 28.02 -10.05
CA SER A 55 -19.21 29.46 -10.19
C SER A 55 -19.54 30.25 -8.93
N ASP A 56 -20.62 29.87 -8.24
CA ASP A 56 -21.05 30.53 -7.00
C ASP A 56 -20.10 30.16 -5.86
N ILE A 57 -19.65 28.90 -5.79
CA ILE A 57 -18.64 28.44 -4.82
C ILE A 57 -17.36 29.27 -4.96
N LEU A 58 -16.84 29.44 -6.19
CA LEU A 58 -15.65 30.26 -6.44
C LEU A 58 -15.83 31.70 -5.95
N HIS A 59 -17.00 32.30 -6.17
CA HIS A 59 -17.29 33.65 -5.71
C HIS A 59 -17.36 33.74 -4.19
N ILE A 60 -17.99 32.77 -3.51
CA ILE A 60 -18.08 32.72 -2.05
C ILE A 60 -16.70 32.56 -1.40
N LEU A 61 -15.80 31.82 -2.05
CA LEU A 61 -14.43 31.58 -1.57
C LEU A 61 -13.46 32.73 -1.87
N GLU A 62 -13.85 33.68 -2.72
CA GLU A 62 -12.98 34.77 -3.16
C GLU A 62 -12.57 35.67 -1.98
N GLY A 63 -11.25 35.85 -1.80
CA GLY A 63 -10.69 36.60 -0.67
C GLY A 63 -10.79 35.90 0.69
N TRP A 64 -11.42 34.72 0.76
CA TRP A 64 -11.47 33.89 1.97
C TRP A 64 -10.47 32.74 1.94
N ALA A 65 -10.45 31.96 0.86
CA ALA A 65 -9.53 30.83 0.73
C ALA A 65 -8.11 31.32 0.41
N ASP A 66 -7.10 30.62 0.95
CA ASP A 66 -5.70 30.92 0.66
C ASP A 66 -5.31 30.43 -0.75
N THR A 67 -5.96 29.35 -1.20
CA THR A 67 -5.73 28.73 -2.50
C THR A 67 -7.02 28.04 -2.94
N VAL A 68 -7.32 28.09 -4.23
CA VAL A 68 -8.49 27.44 -4.84
C VAL A 68 -8.03 26.62 -6.04
N TRP A 69 -8.56 25.41 -6.17
CA TRP A 69 -8.27 24.48 -7.26
C TRP A 69 -9.53 24.22 -8.08
N ASP A 70 -9.43 24.37 -9.40
CA ASP A 70 -10.51 24.29 -10.37
C ASP A 70 -10.60 22.95 -11.13
N VAL A 71 -9.65 22.05 -10.88
CA VAL A 71 -9.52 20.75 -11.58
C VAL A 71 -10.80 19.90 -11.46
N GLY A 72 -11.51 20.01 -10.33
CA GLY A 72 -12.75 19.27 -10.05
C GLY A 72 -14.04 19.89 -10.61
N ILE A 73 -14.00 21.11 -11.17
CA ILE A 73 -15.21 21.88 -11.51
C ILE A 73 -16.09 21.14 -12.51
N ARG A 74 -15.47 20.43 -13.46
CA ARG A 74 -16.18 19.58 -14.43
C ARG A 74 -17.05 18.49 -13.81
N PHE A 75 -16.79 18.13 -12.55
CA PHE A 75 -17.54 17.14 -11.78
C PHE A 75 -18.39 17.77 -10.67
N GLY A 76 -18.49 19.10 -10.65
CA GLY A 76 -19.21 19.86 -9.64
C GLY A 76 -18.44 20.11 -8.34
N THR A 77 -17.12 19.87 -8.31
CA THR A 77 -16.32 19.99 -7.08
C THR A 77 -15.31 21.13 -7.20
N VAL A 78 -15.25 21.98 -6.17
CA VAL A 78 -14.22 23.02 -6.03
C VAL A 78 -13.39 22.67 -4.80
N GLY A 79 -12.07 22.51 -4.99
CA GLY A 79 -11.15 22.33 -3.88
C GLY A 79 -10.65 23.68 -3.40
N CYS A 80 -10.44 23.86 -2.09
CA CYS A 80 -9.75 25.03 -1.57
C CYS A 80 -8.93 24.71 -0.30
N ARG A 81 -7.96 25.58 -0.01
CA ARG A 81 -7.16 25.52 1.22
C ARG A 81 -7.44 26.74 2.09
N LYS A 82 -7.60 26.49 3.39
CA LYS A 82 -7.67 27.53 4.41
C LYS A 82 -6.81 27.15 5.61
N GLY A 83 -5.68 27.85 5.78
CA GLY A 83 -4.65 27.45 6.74
C GLY A 83 -4.10 26.05 6.41
N ASP A 84 -4.18 25.16 7.40
CA ASP A 84 -3.75 23.76 7.30
C ASP A 84 -4.86 22.82 6.80
N HIS A 85 -6.05 23.34 6.50
CA HIS A 85 -7.22 22.56 6.12
C HIS A 85 -7.45 22.58 4.62
N ILE A 86 -7.65 21.40 4.04
CA ILE A 86 -8.08 21.21 2.66
C ILE A 86 -9.58 20.91 2.69
N LEU A 87 -10.34 21.60 1.84
CA LEU A 87 -11.78 21.46 1.72
C LEU A 87 -12.13 21.07 0.29
N GLU A 88 -12.98 20.05 0.14
CA GLU A 88 -13.59 19.68 -1.13
C GLU A 88 -15.08 20.00 -1.09
N ILE A 89 -15.51 21.04 -1.82
CA ILE A 89 -16.89 21.51 -1.81
C ILE A 89 -17.57 21.05 -3.10
N THR A 90 -18.53 20.14 -3.00
CA THR A 90 -19.22 19.53 -4.14
C THR A 90 -20.67 20.00 -4.24
N THR A 91 -21.09 20.48 -5.40
CA THR A 91 -22.51 20.77 -5.64
C THR A 91 -23.35 19.49 -5.56
N TYR A 92 -24.55 19.58 -4.98
CA TYR A 92 -25.54 18.50 -4.98
C TYR A 92 -25.70 17.92 -6.39
N ARG A 93 -25.86 16.60 -6.51
CA ARG A 93 -26.12 15.94 -7.80
C ARG A 93 -27.56 15.42 -7.88
N SER A 94 -28.15 15.44 -9.07
CA SER A 94 -29.43 14.79 -9.43
C SER A 94 -29.20 13.70 -10.48
N GLU A 95 -30.19 12.84 -10.71
CA GLU A 95 -30.21 11.81 -11.77
C GLU A 95 -29.90 12.44 -13.17
N GLU A 96 -29.34 11.74 -14.18
CA GLU A 96 -29.49 10.35 -14.62
C GLU A 96 -28.11 9.67 -14.85
N TYR A 97 -27.97 8.42 -14.41
CA TYR A 97 -26.94 7.53 -14.96
C TYR A 97 -27.55 6.81 -16.17
N ASP A 98 -26.96 6.98 -17.34
CA ASP A 98 -27.16 6.03 -18.42
C ASP A 98 -26.56 4.68 -17.95
N PRO A 99 -27.36 3.61 -17.81
CA PRO A 99 -26.90 2.30 -17.33
C PRO A 99 -25.74 1.73 -18.16
N ASP A 100 -25.61 2.18 -19.41
CA ASP A 100 -24.59 1.76 -20.38
C ASP A 100 -23.42 2.77 -20.49
N SER A 101 -23.52 3.94 -19.87
CA SER A 101 -22.49 4.97 -19.96
C SER A 101 -21.34 4.74 -18.98
N ARG A 102 -20.13 4.65 -19.53
CA ARG A 102 -18.86 4.60 -18.78
C ARG A 102 -18.53 5.91 -18.03
N LYS A 103 -19.31 6.97 -18.21
CA LYS A 103 -19.12 8.27 -17.57
C LYS A 103 -20.47 8.78 -17.03
N PRO A 104 -20.60 9.06 -15.73
CA PRO A 104 -21.78 9.76 -15.23
C PRO A 104 -21.85 11.13 -15.90
N GLU A 105 -22.99 11.47 -16.52
CA GLU A 105 -23.27 12.89 -16.76
C GLU A 105 -23.60 13.51 -15.41
N VAL A 106 -22.94 14.63 -15.08
CA VAL A 106 -23.15 15.31 -13.81
C VAL A 106 -24.34 16.24 -13.95
N THR A 107 -25.50 15.79 -13.48
CA THR A 107 -26.66 16.66 -13.29
C THR A 107 -26.63 17.23 -11.87
N PHE A 108 -26.95 18.51 -11.72
CA PHE A 108 -26.96 19.17 -10.41
C PHE A 108 -28.31 19.04 -9.72
N GLY A 109 -28.30 18.54 -8.49
CA GLY A 109 -29.49 18.37 -7.66
C GLY A 109 -29.82 19.57 -6.80
N SER A 110 -30.94 19.46 -6.08
CA SER A 110 -31.52 20.57 -5.32
C SER A 110 -31.68 20.29 -3.83
N SER A 111 -31.29 19.11 -3.33
CA SER A 111 -31.46 18.78 -1.91
C SER A 111 -30.30 17.97 -1.33
N LEU A 112 -29.98 18.26 -0.08
CA LEU A 112 -29.01 17.50 0.72
C LEU A 112 -29.40 16.02 0.84
N ILE A 113 -30.69 15.73 1.08
CA ILE A 113 -31.18 14.35 1.24
C ILE A 113 -30.94 13.54 -0.04
N GLY A 114 -31.16 14.13 -1.21
CA GLY A 114 -30.84 13.52 -2.50
C GLY A 114 -29.35 13.22 -2.66
N ASP A 115 -28.46 14.15 -2.25
CA ASP A 115 -27.01 13.91 -2.28
C ASP A 115 -26.54 12.84 -1.28
N LEU A 116 -27.18 12.74 -0.12
CA LEU A 116 -26.87 11.70 0.86
C LEU A 116 -27.34 10.31 0.41
N GLY A 117 -28.47 10.22 -0.29
CA GLY A 117 -29.05 8.96 -0.76
C GLY A 117 -28.24 8.26 -1.87
N ARG A 118 -27.45 9.03 -2.62
CA ARG A 118 -26.56 8.53 -3.69
C ARG A 118 -25.16 8.16 -3.21
N ARG A 119 -24.86 8.32 -1.92
CA ARG A 119 -23.56 7.91 -1.37
C ARG A 119 -23.53 6.39 -1.22
N ASP A 120 -22.36 5.89 -0.93
CA ASP A 120 -22.09 4.45 -0.94
C ASP A 120 -22.75 3.71 0.22
N PHE A 121 -22.58 4.19 1.45
CA PHE A 121 -23.06 3.55 2.66
C PHE A 121 -23.70 4.55 3.63
N THR A 122 -24.70 4.10 4.39
CA THR A 122 -25.42 4.87 5.42
C THR A 122 -24.47 5.56 6.38
N VAL A 123 -23.41 4.87 6.81
CA VAL A 123 -22.35 5.39 7.69
C VAL A 123 -21.53 6.54 7.07
N ASN A 124 -21.62 6.74 5.75
CA ASN A 124 -21.04 7.87 5.02
C ASN A 124 -22.11 8.84 4.47
N SER A 125 -23.39 8.58 4.75
CA SER A 125 -24.55 9.36 4.30
C SER A 125 -25.15 10.21 5.43
N MET A 126 -24.30 10.67 6.34
CA MET A 126 -24.65 11.63 7.40
C MET A 126 -24.05 13.00 7.09
N ALA A 127 -24.64 14.04 7.64
CA ALA A 127 -24.18 15.41 7.46
C ALA A 127 -24.25 16.25 8.74
N LEU A 128 -23.44 17.31 8.76
CA LEU A 128 -23.58 18.47 9.66
C LEU A 128 -23.85 19.70 8.80
N ARG A 129 -25.07 20.22 8.82
CA ARG A 129 -25.41 21.46 8.12
C ARG A 129 -24.78 22.66 8.83
N LEU A 130 -24.19 23.55 8.06
CA LEU A 130 -23.50 24.74 8.55
C LEU A 130 -24.40 25.97 8.40
N PRO A 131 -24.22 27.02 9.22
CA PRO A 131 -23.21 27.17 10.27
C PRO A 131 -23.56 26.51 11.62
N ASP A 132 -24.83 26.14 11.83
CA ASP A 132 -25.37 25.72 13.14
C ASP A 132 -24.93 24.31 13.59
N MET A 133 -24.23 23.57 12.73
CA MET A 133 -23.84 22.17 12.94
C MET A 133 -25.06 21.26 13.20
N GLU A 134 -26.17 21.52 12.51
CA GLU A 134 -27.36 20.68 12.59
C GLU A 134 -27.04 19.28 12.03
N PHE A 135 -27.16 18.26 12.86
CA PHE A 135 -26.90 16.88 12.47
C PHE A 135 -28.07 16.30 11.66
N VAL A 136 -27.75 15.73 10.50
CA VAL A 136 -28.71 15.18 9.53
C VAL A 136 -28.34 13.74 9.21
N ASP A 137 -29.21 12.79 9.59
CA ASP A 137 -29.07 11.35 9.31
C ASP A 137 -30.41 10.75 8.81
N PRO A 138 -30.76 10.95 7.53
CA PRO A 138 -32.03 10.47 6.98
C PRO A 138 -32.06 8.97 6.71
N PHE A 139 -30.90 8.29 6.71
CA PHE A 139 -30.78 6.87 6.32
C PHE A 139 -30.35 5.95 7.49
N GLY A 140 -30.24 6.47 8.71
CA GLY A 140 -29.94 5.67 9.90
C GLY A 140 -28.46 5.29 10.04
N GLY A 141 -27.56 6.08 9.47
CA GLY A 141 -26.11 5.89 9.54
C GLY A 141 -25.58 5.81 10.97
N VAL A 142 -26.17 6.51 11.95
CA VAL A 142 -25.77 6.41 13.36
C VAL A 142 -26.03 5.01 13.92
N ASN A 143 -27.17 4.41 13.58
CA ASN A 143 -27.52 3.08 14.05
C ASN A 143 -26.61 2.01 13.42
N ASP A 144 -26.36 2.13 12.12
CA ASP A 144 -25.44 1.22 11.41
C ASP A 144 -23.99 1.38 11.91
N LEU A 145 -23.57 2.62 12.21
CA LEU A 145 -22.25 2.89 12.80
C LEU A 145 -22.11 2.25 14.19
N ALA A 146 -23.13 2.37 15.03
CA ALA A 146 -23.16 1.74 16.35
C ALA A 146 -23.18 0.20 16.25
N ALA A 147 -23.87 -0.34 15.24
CA ALA A 147 -23.93 -1.77 14.96
C ALA A 147 -22.69 -2.32 14.22
N ARG A 148 -21.80 -1.45 13.74
CA ARG A 148 -20.66 -1.80 12.86
C ARG A 148 -21.09 -2.55 11.60
N VAL A 149 -22.12 -2.04 10.94
CA VAL A 149 -22.70 -2.60 9.73
C VAL A 149 -22.55 -1.62 8.56
N LEU A 150 -22.16 -2.12 7.39
CA LEU A 150 -22.20 -1.39 6.13
C LEU A 150 -23.49 -1.72 5.39
N ARG A 151 -24.35 -0.72 5.27
CA ARG A 151 -25.64 -0.78 4.55
C ARG A 151 -25.67 0.35 3.51
N THR A 152 -26.35 0.14 2.39
CA THR A 152 -26.56 1.19 1.38
C THR A 152 -27.73 2.11 1.78
N PRO A 153 -27.70 3.41 1.44
CA PRO A 153 -28.82 4.32 1.74
C PRO A 153 -30.11 4.00 0.96
N SER A 154 -29.95 3.58 -0.30
CA SER A 154 -31.00 3.04 -1.17
C SER A 154 -30.89 1.51 -1.24
N THR A 155 -31.70 0.86 -2.09
CA THR A 155 -31.55 -0.59 -2.30
C THR A 155 -30.14 -0.88 -2.84
N PRO A 156 -29.49 -1.97 -2.39
CA PRO A 156 -28.15 -2.31 -2.87
C PRO A 156 -28.06 -2.42 -4.39
N GLU A 157 -29.11 -2.94 -5.04
CA GLU A 157 -29.17 -3.09 -6.50
C GLU A 157 -29.18 -1.74 -7.22
N GLN A 158 -29.90 -0.75 -6.69
CA GLN A 158 -29.88 0.60 -7.23
C GLN A 158 -28.50 1.22 -7.02
N SER A 159 -27.97 1.12 -5.80
CA SER A 159 -26.65 1.66 -5.45
C SER A 159 -25.53 1.11 -6.35
N PHE A 160 -25.51 -0.19 -6.61
CA PHE A 160 -24.53 -0.82 -7.50
C PHE A 160 -24.82 -0.60 -8.98
N SER A 161 -26.06 -0.31 -9.34
CA SER A 161 -26.40 0.10 -10.71
C SER A 161 -25.86 1.49 -11.02
N ASP A 162 -25.92 2.41 -10.05
CA ASP A 162 -25.40 3.78 -10.18
C ASP A 162 -23.86 3.78 -10.24
N ASP A 163 -23.20 3.01 -9.37
CA ASP A 163 -21.74 2.86 -9.40
C ASP A 163 -21.31 1.46 -8.95
N PRO A 164 -21.00 0.55 -9.90
CA PRO A 164 -20.54 -0.79 -9.57
C PRO A 164 -19.27 -0.82 -8.72
N LEU A 165 -18.47 0.26 -8.70
CA LEU A 165 -17.29 0.36 -7.84
C LEU A 165 -17.64 0.32 -6.34
N ARG A 166 -18.89 0.62 -5.96
CA ARG A 166 -19.35 0.54 -4.57
C ARG A 166 -19.24 -0.87 -3.99
N MET A 167 -19.28 -1.92 -4.81
CA MET A 167 -19.02 -3.29 -4.36
C MET A 167 -17.57 -3.47 -3.88
N MET A 168 -16.59 -2.89 -4.59
CA MET A 168 -15.19 -2.86 -4.14
C MET A 168 -15.02 -2.00 -2.89
N ARG A 169 -15.74 -0.86 -2.81
CA ARG A 169 -15.74 0.00 -1.62
C ARG A 169 -16.32 -0.71 -0.40
N ALA A 170 -17.33 -1.57 -0.56
CA ALA A 170 -17.88 -2.38 0.54
C ALA A 170 -16.78 -3.24 1.18
N ALA A 171 -16.03 -3.97 0.34
CA ALA A 171 -14.90 -4.78 0.78
C ALA A 171 -13.79 -3.94 1.42
N ARG A 172 -13.45 -2.78 0.83
CA ARG A 172 -12.46 -1.86 1.42
C ARG A 172 -12.90 -1.36 2.79
N PHE A 173 -14.11 -0.84 2.93
CA PHE A 173 -14.59 -0.28 4.19
C PHE A 173 -14.76 -1.34 5.27
N ALA A 174 -15.19 -2.55 4.90
CA ALA A 174 -15.24 -3.68 5.83
C ALA A 174 -13.87 -3.92 6.45
N SER A 175 -12.81 -3.90 5.63
CA SER A 175 -11.42 -4.03 6.08
C SER A 175 -10.84 -2.82 6.82
N GLN A 176 -11.20 -1.60 6.43
CA GLN A 176 -10.66 -0.37 7.05
C GLN A 176 -11.32 -0.02 8.39
N LEU A 177 -12.62 -0.29 8.51
CA LEU A 177 -13.42 0.06 9.68
C LEU A 177 -13.65 -1.12 10.63
N ASP A 178 -13.31 -2.35 10.21
CA ASP A 178 -13.61 -3.60 10.92
C ASP A 178 -15.14 -3.80 11.10
N PHE A 179 -15.87 -3.59 10.00
CA PHE A 179 -17.34 -3.66 9.94
C PHE A 179 -17.79 -4.88 9.17
N THR A 180 -18.99 -5.36 9.50
CA THR A 180 -19.68 -6.38 8.71
C THR A 180 -20.51 -5.73 7.60
N VAL A 181 -20.68 -6.42 6.48
CA VAL A 181 -21.56 -5.96 5.39
C VAL A 181 -22.95 -6.58 5.59
N ALA A 182 -24.00 -5.77 5.46
CA ALA A 182 -25.38 -6.25 5.63
C ALA A 182 -25.71 -7.36 4.62
N GLU A 183 -26.52 -8.33 5.02
CA GLU A 183 -26.83 -9.53 4.22
C GLU A 183 -27.40 -9.16 2.84
N GLU A 184 -28.34 -8.22 2.78
CA GLU A 184 -28.92 -7.80 1.50
C GLU A 184 -27.90 -7.13 0.57
N VAL A 185 -26.87 -6.48 1.13
CA VAL A 185 -25.77 -5.90 0.35
C VAL A 185 -24.90 -7.02 -0.22
N VAL A 186 -24.58 -8.06 0.56
CA VAL A 186 -23.81 -9.23 0.10
C VAL A 186 -24.56 -10.00 -1.00
N VAL A 187 -25.87 -10.18 -0.85
CA VAL A 187 -26.72 -10.82 -1.87
C VAL A 187 -26.65 -10.06 -3.18
N ALA A 188 -26.83 -8.73 -3.14
CA ALA A 188 -26.75 -7.90 -4.33
C ALA A 188 -25.33 -7.84 -4.94
N MET A 189 -24.29 -7.82 -4.11
CA MET A 189 -22.89 -7.90 -4.58
C MET A 189 -22.66 -9.17 -5.40
N THR A 190 -23.14 -10.32 -4.90
CA THR A 190 -23.04 -11.61 -5.59
C THR A 190 -23.81 -11.61 -6.90
N ALA A 191 -25.08 -11.16 -6.87
CA ALA A 191 -25.95 -11.14 -8.04
C ALA A 191 -25.47 -10.18 -9.15
N MET A 192 -24.75 -9.12 -8.79
CA MET A 192 -24.33 -8.05 -9.71
C MET A 192 -22.83 -7.98 -9.96
N ALA A 193 -22.06 -8.98 -9.51
CA ALA A 193 -20.59 -8.96 -9.54
C ALA A 193 -20.04 -8.65 -10.94
N GLU A 194 -20.65 -9.17 -12.01
CA GLU A 194 -20.22 -8.94 -13.40
C GLU A 194 -20.22 -7.45 -13.80
N ARG A 195 -21.07 -6.62 -13.18
CA ARG A 195 -21.12 -5.18 -13.48
C ARG A 195 -19.82 -4.45 -13.14
N ILE A 196 -18.93 -5.02 -12.33
CA ILE A 196 -17.62 -4.40 -12.09
C ILE A 196 -16.78 -4.30 -13.37
N THR A 197 -17.07 -5.12 -14.39
CA THR A 197 -16.31 -5.15 -15.66
C THR A 197 -16.46 -3.88 -16.50
N ILE A 198 -17.51 -3.07 -16.28
CA ILE A 198 -17.67 -1.77 -16.96
C ILE A 198 -16.84 -0.66 -16.31
N VAL A 199 -16.31 -0.91 -15.10
CA VAL A 199 -15.47 0.05 -14.36
C VAL A 199 -14.03 -0.02 -14.87
N SER A 200 -13.36 1.13 -14.97
CA SER A 200 -11.97 1.17 -15.44
C SER A 200 -11.02 0.45 -14.48
N ALA A 201 -9.96 -0.14 -15.04
CA ALA A 201 -8.95 -0.86 -14.28
C ALA A 201 -8.25 0.01 -13.22
N GLU A 202 -8.05 1.31 -13.50
CA GLU A 202 -7.44 2.25 -12.57
C GLU A 202 -8.30 2.47 -11.32
N ARG A 203 -9.62 2.61 -11.47
CA ARG A 203 -10.55 2.76 -10.33
C ARG A 203 -10.61 1.47 -9.51
N VAL A 204 -10.63 0.32 -10.16
CA VAL A 204 -10.57 -1.00 -9.49
C VAL A 204 -9.24 -1.14 -8.72
N ARG A 205 -8.12 -0.77 -9.35
CA ARG A 205 -6.78 -0.77 -8.73
C ARG A 205 -6.75 0.08 -7.48
N GLU A 206 -7.27 1.30 -7.53
CA GLU A 206 -7.28 2.21 -6.37
C GLU A 206 -8.02 1.61 -5.17
N GLU A 207 -9.19 1.01 -5.38
CA GLU A 207 -9.93 0.35 -4.31
C GLU A 207 -9.20 -0.91 -3.79
N LEU A 208 -8.62 -1.72 -4.69
CA LEU A 208 -7.83 -2.89 -4.30
C LEU A 208 -6.60 -2.50 -3.48
N VAL A 209 -5.84 -1.49 -3.92
CA VAL A 209 -4.67 -0.98 -3.20
C VAL A 209 -5.08 -0.53 -1.80
N ARG A 210 -6.12 0.32 -1.69
CA ARG A 210 -6.58 0.79 -0.38
C ARG A 210 -7.13 -0.33 0.52
N LEU A 211 -7.69 -1.39 -0.06
CA LEU A 211 -8.11 -2.59 0.65
C LEU A 211 -6.89 -3.36 1.20
N VAL A 212 -5.90 -3.67 0.37
CA VAL A 212 -4.68 -4.39 0.80
C VAL A 212 -3.87 -3.58 1.82
N MET A 213 -3.89 -2.25 1.70
CA MET A 213 -3.21 -1.32 2.61
C MET A 213 -3.98 -1.06 3.92
N SER A 214 -5.19 -1.61 4.07
CA SER A 214 -5.97 -1.47 5.30
C SER A 214 -5.33 -2.23 6.48
N PRO A 215 -5.76 -1.97 7.73
CA PRO A 215 -5.30 -2.72 8.89
C PRO A 215 -5.70 -4.21 8.87
N ASN A 216 -6.87 -4.54 8.32
CA ASN A 216 -7.40 -5.90 8.28
C ASN A 216 -7.88 -6.30 6.86
N PRO A 217 -6.97 -6.56 5.91
CA PRO A 217 -7.33 -6.86 4.52
C PRO A 217 -8.07 -8.20 4.36
N ARG A 218 -7.95 -9.14 5.31
CA ARG A 218 -8.62 -10.45 5.26
C ARG A 218 -10.13 -10.30 5.03
N THR A 219 -10.80 -9.48 5.84
CA THR A 219 -12.27 -9.33 5.79
C THR A 219 -12.75 -8.93 4.39
N GLY A 220 -12.12 -7.93 3.78
CA GLY A 220 -12.44 -7.45 2.44
C GLY A 220 -12.05 -8.44 1.35
N LEU A 221 -10.86 -9.06 1.42
CA LEU A 221 -10.43 -10.06 0.44
C LEU A 221 -11.37 -11.28 0.43
N THR A 222 -11.75 -11.78 1.60
CA THR A 222 -12.74 -12.85 1.74
C THR A 222 -14.08 -12.44 1.16
N LEU A 223 -14.57 -11.22 1.45
CA LEU A 223 -15.81 -10.74 0.85
C LEU A 223 -15.75 -10.68 -0.69
N LEU A 224 -14.63 -10.26 -1.28
CA LEU A 224 -14.45 -10.25 -2.73
C LEU A 224 -14.51 -11.67 -3.31
N VAL A 225 -13.92 -12.66 -2.64
CA VAL A 225 -13.92 -14.05 -3.08
C VAL A 225 -15.31 -14.67 -2.94
N ASP A 226 -15.94 -14.53 -1.78
CA ASP A 226 -17.23 -15.14 -1.45
C ASP A 226 -18.37 -14.60 -2.33
N THR A 227 -18.32 -13.32 -2.71
CA THR A 227 -19.30 -12.70 -3.62
C THR A 227 -18.99 -12.96 -5.09
N GLY A 228 -17.90 -13.66 -5.42
CA GLY A 228 -17.45 -13.87 -6.80
C GLY A 228 -16.85 -12.63 -7.48
N LEU A 229 -16.84 -11.47 -6.82
CA LEU A 229 -16.29 -10.22 -7.37
C LEU A 229 -14.81 -10.36 -7.71
N ALA A 230 -14.05 -11.10 -6.89
CA ALA A 230 -12.64 -11.40 -7.12
C ALA A 230 -12.39 -12.08 -8.47
N ALA A 231 -13.32 -12.91 -8.98
CA ALA A 231 -13.20 -13.57 -10.27
C ALA A 231 -13.11 -12.57 -11.46
N HIS A 232 -13.63 -11.35 -11.28
CA HIS A 232 -13.58 -10.32 -12.30
C HIS A 232 -12.34 -9.42 -12.16
N VAL A 233 -11.93 -9.08 -10.92
CA VAL A 233 -10.87 -8.10 -10.68
C VAL A 233 -9.48 -8.72 -10.47
N VAL A 234 -9.40 -9.82 -9.72
CA VAL A 234 -8.18 -10.57 -9.39
C VAL A 234 -8.49 -12.08 -9.40
N PRO A 235 -8.85 -12.68 -10.56
CA PRO A 235 -9.25 -14.09 -10.67
C PRO A 235 -8.18 -15.09 -10.19
N GLU A 236 -6.92 -14.68 -10.12
CA GLU A 236 -5.86 -15.51 -9.56
C GLU A 236 -6.06 -15.78 -8.07
N LEU A 237 -6.77 -14.90 -7.34
CA LEU A 237 -7.02 -15.07 -5.91
C LEU A 237 -8.00 -16.22 -5.61
N PRO A 238 -9.25 -16.24 -6.13
CA PRO A 238 -10.15 -17.39 -5.93
C PRO A 238 -9.58 -18.67 -6.56
N ALA A 239 -8.76 -18.58 -7.61
CA ALA A 239 -8.11 -19.76 -8.19
C ALA A 239 -7.11 -20.46 -7.24
N LEU A 240 -6.72 -19.82 -6.12
CA LEU A 240 -5.93 -20.44 -5.06
C LEU A 240 -6.74 -21.37 -4.16
N GLN A 241 -8.08 -21.31 -4.20
CA GLN A 241 -8.95 -22.27 -3.52
C GLN A 241 -8.87 -23.62 -4.27
N LEU A 242 -7.79 -24.35 -4.04
CA LEU A 242 -7.61 -25.68 -4.60
C LEU A 242 -8.60 -26.64 -3.93
N GLU A 243 -9.37 -27.38 -4.72
CA GLU A 243 -10.26 -28.43 -4.22
C GLU A 243 -9.50 -29.38 -3.28
N LEU A 244 -10.09 -29.61 -2.09
CA LEU A 244 -9.60 -30.59 -1.13
C LEU A 244 -9.76 -31.98 -1.75
N ASP A 245 -8.66 -32.65 -2.07
CA ASP A 245 -8.66 -34.06 -2.44
C ASP A 245 -9.25 -34.92 -1.30
N GLU A 246 -9.86 -36.06 -1.63
CA GLU A 246 -10.55 -37.01 -0.72
C GLU A 246 -9.69 -37.41 0.49
N HIS A 247 -8.37 -37.25 0.39
CA HIS A 247 -7.39 -37.56 1.43
C HIS A 247 -7.09 -36.40 2.40
N HIS A 248 -7.71 -35.22 2.27
CA HIS A 248 -7.56 -34.06 3.18
C HIS A 248 -6.11 -33.60 3.40
N ARG A 249 -5.21 -33.82 2.44
CA ARG A 249 -3.76 -33.57 2.60
C ARG A 249 -3.30 -32.18 2.19
N HIS A 250 -4.16 -31.36 1.60
CA HIS A 250 -3.74 -30.07 1.03
C HIS A 250 -4.14 -28.91 1.94
N LYS A 251 -3.15 -28.04 2.21
CA LYS A 251 -3.42 -26.71 2.76
C LYS A 251 -4.12 -25.91 1.68
N ASP A 252 -5.22 -25.27 2.02
CA ASP A 252 -5.85 -24.26 1.17
C ASP A 252 -4.81 -23.16 0.88
N VAL A 253 -4.42 -23.03 -0.39
CA VAL A 253 -3.40 -22.07 -0.83
C VAL A 253 -3.92 -20.65 -0.69
N TYR A 254 -5.23 -20.45 -0.82
CA TYR A 254 -5.87 -19.16 -0.58
C TYR A 254 -5.67 -18.74 0.88
N GLU A 255 -6.06 -19.58 1.83
CA GLU A 255 -5.88 -19.30 3.26
C GLU A 255 -4.40 -19.14 3.65
N HIS A 256 -3.50 -19.91 3.04
CA HIS A 256 -2.06 -19.70 3.20
C HIS A 256 -1.65 -18.29 2.77
N SER A 257 -2.01 -17.85 1.56
CA SER A 257 -1.67 -16.50 1.08
C SER A 257 -2.24 -15.38 1.97
N ILE A 258 -3.45 -15.56 2.52
CA ILE A 258 -4.01 -14.58 3.46
C ILE A 258 -3.20 -14.54 4.76
N VAL A 259 -2.82 -15.70 5.33
CA VAL A 259 -1.98 -15.76 6.53
C VAL A 259 -0.60 -15.13 6.27
N VAL A 260 0.01 -15.38 5.11
CA VAL A 260 1.30 -14.76 4.73
C VAL A 260 1.16 -13.24 4.63
N LEU A 261 0.06 -12.73 4.06
CA LEU A 261 -0.22 -11.29 4.05
C LEU A 261 -0.31 -10.71 5.48
N GLU A 262 -1.06 -11.34 6.37
CA GLU A 262 -1.18 -10.89 7.77
C GLU A 262 0.16 -10.89 8.51
N GLN A 263 0.97 -11.92 8.29
CA GLN A 263 2.31 -11.99 8.89
C GLN A 263 3.25 -10.93 8.30
N ALA A 264 3.18 -10.67 6.99
CA ALA A 264 3.96 -9.61 6.36
C ALA A 264 3.60 -8.23 6.93
N ILE A 265 2.31 -7.97 7.17
CA ILE A 265 1.82 -6.74 7.83
C ILE A 265 2.37 -6.64 9.26
N ALA A 266 2.35 -7.73 10.03
CA ALA A 266 2.92 -7.72 11.38
C ALA A 266 4.44 -7.42 11.36
N LEU A 267 5.17 -7.93 10.37
CA LEU A 267 6.61 -7.70 10.21
C LEU A 267 6.96 -6.27 9.78
N GLU A 268 6.01 -5.47 9.28
CA GLU A 268 6.24 -4.04 9.02
C GLU A 268 6.63 -3.30 10.32
N SER A 269 6.04 -3.67 11.46
CA SER A 269 6.28 -3.03 12.76
C SER A 269 7.16 -3.83 13.72
N THR A 270 7.31 -5.14 13.52
CA THR A 270 8.00 -6.03 14.47
C THR A 270 9.40 -6.45 14.03
N HIS A 271 9.76 -6.28 12.75
CA HIS A 271 11.06 -6.65 12.21
C HIS A 271 11.81 -5.42 11.66
N SER A 272 13.09 -5.30 12.00
CA SER A 272 13.92 -4.17 11.60
C SER A 272 14.36 -4.30 10.13
N PRO A 273 14.44 -3.20 9.37
CA PRO A 273 13.92 -1.88 9.72
C PRO A 273 12.39 -1.87 9.71
N THR A 274 11.80 -1.18 10.69
CA THR A 274 10.35 -0.94 10.70
C THR A 274 9.97 -0.07 9.50
N SER A 275 8.76 -0.24 9.00
CA SER A 275 8.23 0.52 7.86
C SER A 275 6.78 0.93 8.13
N GLU A 276 6.39 2.04 7.51
CA GLU A 276 4.98 2.32 7.25
C GLU A 276 4.37 1.18 6.40
N PRO A 277 3.02 1.09 6.31
CA PRO A 277 2.35 0.15 5.41
C PRO A 277 3.02 0.12 4.02
N ASP A 278 3.42 -1.06 3.57
CA ASP A 278 4.23 -1.23 2.36
C ASP A 278 3.46 -2.00 1.28
N LEU A 279 3.03 -1.27 0.24
CA LEU A 279 2.25 -1.84 -0.85
C LEU A 279 2.98 -2.97 -1.58
N ILE A 280 4.28 -2.82 -1.82
CA ILE A 280 5.09 -3.78 -2.57
C ILE A 280 5.18 -5.09 -1.79
N LEU A 281 5.49 -5.01 -0.49
CA LEU A 281 5.56 -6.17 0.39
C LEU A 281 4.20 -6.87 0.50
N ARG A 282 3.12 -6.14 0.78
CA ARG A 282 1.78 -6.71 0.98
C ARG A 282 1.24 -7.35 -0.30
N MET A 283 1.40 -6.70 -1.45
CA MET A 283 0.99 -7.29 -2.74
C MET A 283 1.82 -8.52 -3.09
N ALA A 284 3.13 -8.50 -2.83
CA ALA A 284 3.98 -9.67 -3.03
C ALA A 284 3.58 -10.83 -2.11
N ALA A 285 3.25 -10.56 -0.84
CA ALA A 285 2.75 -11.55 0.11
C ALA A 285 1.42 -12.16 -0.33
N LEU A 286 0.46 -11.34 -0.78
CA LEU A 286 -0.83 -11.83 -1.27
C LEU A 286 -0.69 -12.71 -2.53
N LEU A 287 0.28 -12.38 -3.40
CA LEU A 287 0.41 -12.98 -4.73
C LEU A 287 1.59 -13.97 -4.87
N HIS A 288 2.37 -14.24 -3.82
CA HIS A 288 3.59 -15.05 -3.93
C HIS A 288 3.33 -16.44 -4.52
N ASP A 289 2.17 -17.00 -4.19
CA ASP A 289 1.79 -18.38 -4.52
C ASP A 289 0.85 -18.53 -5.72
N ILE A 290 0.54 -17.45 -6.46
CA ILE A 290 -0.45 -17.52 -7.57
C ILE A 290 -0.07 -18.49 -8.70
N GLY A 291 1.20 -18.89 -8.77
CA GLY A 291 1.67 -19.88 -9.72
C GLY A 291 1.21 -21.31 -9.41
N LYS A 292 0.92 -21.63 -8.14
CA LYS A 292 0.66 -23.01 -7.67
C LYS A 292 -0.46 -23.72 -8.45
N PRO A 293 -1.63 -23.12 -8.69
CA PRO A 293 -2.69 -23.80 -9.45
C PRO A 293 -2.24 -24.24 -10.85
N ARG A 294 -1.39 -23.46 -11.52
CA ARG A 294 -0.91 -23.76 -12.88
C ARG A 294 0.27 -24.74 -12.92
N THR A 295 1.01 -24.87 -11.82
CA THR A 295 2.16 -25.78 -11.71
C THR A 295 1.83 -27.08 -10.99
N ARG A 296 0.59 -27.25 -10.53
CA ARG A 296 0.14 -28.44 -9.81
C ARG A 296 0.35 -29.70 -10.66
N ARG A 297 1.13 -30.65 -10.12
CA ARG A 297 1.29 -31.99 -10.69
C ARG A 297 0.99 -33.05 -9.63
N PHE A 298 0.29 -34.10 -10.04
CA PHE A 298 0.09 -35.28 -9.21
C PHE A 298 1.25 -36.24 -9.42
N GLU A 299 1.84 -36.69 -8.31
CA GLU A 299 2.96 -37.62 -8.30
C GLU A 299 2.51 -39.04 -7.99
N ASP A 300 3.27 -40.01 -8.47
CA ASP A 300 3.04 -41.43 -8.21
C ASP A 300 3.08 -41.69 -6.69
N GLY A 301 1.96 -42.13 -6.11
CA GLY A 301 1.80 -42.31 -4.66
C GLY A 301 0.89 -41.29 -3.97
N GLY A 302 0.20 -40.43 -4.73
CA GLY A 302 -0.78 -39.48 -4.21
C GLY A 302 -0.16 -38.21 -3.61
N GLY A 303 1.08 -37.90 -4.00
CA GLY A 303 1.74 -36.63 -3.71
C GLY A 303 1.30 -35.54 -4.69
N VAL A 304 1.42 -34.28 -4.28
CA VAL A 304 1.22 -33.12 -5.15
C VAL A 304 2.44 -32.22 -5.07
N SER A 305 2.99 -31.83 -6.22
CA SER A 305 4.10 -30.90 -6.32
C SER A 305 3.75 -29.65 -7.11
N PHE A 306 4.51 -28.58 -6.82
CA PHE A 306 4.35 -27.24 -7.40
C PHE A 306 5.71 -26.70 -7.86
N HIS A 307 6.44 -27.50 -8.62
CA HIS A 307 7.78 -27.13 -9.08
C HIS A 307 7.74 -25.84 -9.92
N HIS A 308 8.67 -24.92 -9.63
CA HIS A 308 8.84 -23.66 -10.35
C HIS A 308 7.62 -22.72 -10.34
N HIS A 309 6.77 -22.82 -9.32
CA HIS A 309 5.61 -21.94 -9.17
C HIS A 309 6.01 -20.48 -8.94
N GLU A 310 7.18 -20.21 -8.39
CA GLU A 310 7.75 -18.87 -8.23
C GLU A 310 7.98 -18.17 -9.60
N VAL A 311 8.46 -18.92 -10.61
CA VAL A 311 8.71 -18.39 -11.96
C VAL A 311 7.41 -18.24 -12.77
N VAL A 312 6.48 -19.19 -12.62
CA VAL A 312 5.14 -19.06 -13.24
C VAL A 312 4.36 -17.93 -12.58
N GLY A 313 4.41 -17.86 -11.25
CA GLY A 313 3.78 -16.86 -10.40
C GLY A 313 4.24 -15.46 -10.75
N ALA A 314 5.56 -15.22 -10.84
CA ALA A 314 6.10 -13.91 -11.22
C ALA A 314 5.58 -13.42 -12.59
N ARG A 315 5.44 -14.33 -13.58
CA ARG A 315 4.85 -13.99 -14.89
C ARG A 315 3.36 -13.68 -14.79
N MET A 316 2.62 -14.40 -13.95
CA MET A 316 1.21 -14.14 -13.68
C MET A 316 1.01 -12.82 -12.96
N VAL A 317 1.86 -12.48 -11.98
CA VAL A 317 1.84 -11.21 -11.24
C VAL A 317 2.03 -10.06 -12.22
N ARG A 318 3.08 -10.13 -13.05
CA ARG A 318 3.33 -9.13 -14.09
C ARG A 318 2.10 -8.92 -14.97
N LYS A 319 1.49 -10.00 -15.46
CA LYS A 319 0.29 -9.93 -16.31
C LYS A 319 -0.89 -9.27 -15.59
N ARG A 320 -1.16 -9.67 -14.33
CA ARG A 320 -2.28 -9.15 -13.54
C ARG A 320 -2.10 -7.66 -13.23
N LEU A 321 -0.94 -7.27 -12.74
CA LEU A 321 -0.66 -5.89 -12.35
C LEU A 321 -0.61 -4.95 -13.57
N THR A 322 -0.12 -5.42 -14.72
CA THR A 322 -0.25 -4.67 -15.99
C THR A 322 -1.72 -4.47 -16.39
N ALA A 323 -2.56 -5.49 -16.26
CA ALA A 323 -3.99 -5.38 -16.55
C ALA A 323 -4.70 -4.38 -15.61
N LEU A 324 -4.27 -4.33 -14.35
CA LEU A 324 -4.73 -3.37 -13.34
C LEU A 324 -4.04 -2.00 -13.42
N ARG A 325 -3.18 -1.76 -14.42
CA ARG A 325 -2.50 -0.47 -14.64
C ARG A 325 -1.64 0.00 -13.47
N PHE A 326 -0.98 -0.91 -12.77
CA PHE A 326 0.10 -0.53 -11.84
C PHE A 326 1.27 0.11 -12.61
N SER A 327 2.11 0.88 -11.91
CA SER A 327 3.33 1.43 -12.49
C SER A 327 4.34 0.31 -12.84
N ASN A 328 5.22 0.58 -13.80
CA ASN A 328 6.23 -0.40 -14.20
C ASN A 328 7.17 -0.79 -13.05
N ASP A 329 7.49 0.17 -12.18
CA ASP A 329 8.33 -0.03 -11.00
C ASP A 329 7.65 -0.97 -9.99
N GLU A 330 6.38 -0.70 -9.62
CA GLU A 330 5.61 -1.59 -8.75
C GLU A 330 5.51 -3.01 -9.33
N ILE A 331 5.23 -3.12 -10.64
CA ILE A 331 5.13 -4.40 -11.33
C ILE A 331 6.45 -5.18 -11.24
N GLU A 332 7.58 -4.51 -11.49
CA GLU A 332 8.90 -5.12 -11.45
C GLU A 332 9.25 -5.61 -10.06
N GLN A 333 9.10 -4.76 -9.04
CA GLN A 333 9.43 -5.09 -7.67
C GLN A 333 8.57 -6.23 -7.12
N ILE A 334 7.25 -6.18 -7.29
CA ILE A 334 6.33 -7.21 -6.80
C ILE A 334 6.61 -8.54 -7.52
N SER A 335 6.76 -8.52 -8.85
CA SER A 335 7.07 -9.74 -9.63
C SER A 335 8.42 -10.34 -9.22
N ARG A 336 9.42 -9.49 -8.92
CA ARG A 336 10.75 -9.94 -8.49
C ARG A 336 10.72 -10.57 -7.10
N LEU A 337 9.99 -9.99 -6.15
CA LEU A 337 9.77 -10.61 -4.84
C LEU A 337 9.07 -11.96 -4.97
N THR A 338 8.03 -12.06 -5.79
CA THR A 338 7.37 -13.34 -6.10
C THR A 338 8.33 -14.35 -6.75
N GLU A 339 9.27 -13.95 -7.60
CA GLU A 339 10.26 -14.87 -8.17
C GLU A 339 11.28 -15.35 -7.11
N LEU A 340 11.65 -14.49 -6.17
CA LEU A 340 12.72 -14.75 -5.21
C LEU A 340 12.26 -15.42 -3.91
N HIS A 341 10.95 -15.47 -3.61
CA HIS A 341 10.46 -15.86 -2.28
C HIS A 341 10.94 -17.25 -1.80
N LEU A 342 11.12 -18.22 -2.71
CA LEU A 342 11.63 -19.56 -2.37
C LEU A 342 13.16 -19.66 -2.30
N ARG A 343 13.90 -18.60 -2.67
CA ARG A 343 15.37 -18.67 -2.78
C ARG A 343 16.02 -19.08 -1.46
N PHE A 344 15.43 -18.70 -0.34
CA PHE A 344 15.90 -19.12 0.97
C PHE A 344 15.83 -20.64 1.18
N HIS A 345 14.74 -21.27 0.73
CA HIS A 345 14.50 -22.70 0.89
C HIS A 345 15.31 -23.57 -0.10
N GLY A 346 15.77 -22.98 -1.21
CA GLY A 346 16.54 -23.68 -2.24
C GLY A 346 17.93 -24.16 -1.80
N TYR A 347 18.45 -23.70 -0.66
CA TYR A 347 19.79 -24.05 -0.18
C TYR A 347 19.85 -25.25 0.78
N GLY A 348 18.73 -25.94 1.04
CA GLY A 348 18.70 -27.19 1.81
C GLY A 348 19.10 -27.04 3.28
N SER A 349 19.29 -28.15 3.98
CA SER A 349 19.75 -28.18 5.39
C SER A 349 21.25 -27.90 5.56
N GLY A 350 21.91 -27.37 4.53
CA GLY A 350 23.33 -27.07 4.52
C GLY A 350 23.61 -25.62 4.95
N GLU A 351 24.82 -25.38 5.44
CA GLU A 351 25.28 -24.03 5.76
C GLU A 351 25.35 -23.16 4.48
N TRP A 352 24.91 -21.92 4.59
CA TRP A 352 25.02 -20.94 3.53
C TRP A 352 26.49 -20.55 3.32
N THR A 353 27.07 -20.95 2.19
CA THR A 353 28.40 -20.45 1.80
C THR A 353 28.36 -18.95 1.51
N ASP A 354 29.46 -18.22 1.75
CA ASP A 354 29.53 -16.77 1.47
C ASP A 354 29.19 -16.43 0.01
N SER A 355 29.59 -17.28 -0.92
CA SER A 355 29.25 -17.14 -2.34
C SER A 355 27.75 -17.25 -2.61
N ALA A 356 27.03 -18.08 -1.83
CA ALA A 356 25.57 -18.17 -1.89
C ALA A 356 24.91 -16.93 -1.26
N VAL A 357 25.44 -16.46 -0.13
CA VAL A 357 24.96 -15.23 0.53
C VAL A 357 25.11 -14.02 -0.39
N ARG A 358 26.29 -13.80 -0.98
CA ARG A 358 26.53 -12.71 -1.94
C ARG A 358 25.59 -12.78 -3.15
N ARG A 359 25.33 -13.99 -3.65
CA ARG A 359 24.39 -14.20 -4.77
C ARG A 359 22.98 -13.81 -4.38
N TYR A 360 22.54 -14.21 -3.18
CA TYR A 360 21.22 -13.88 -2.66
C TYR A 360 21.04 -12.37 -2.50
N VAL A 361 22.00 -11.69 -1.86
CA VAL A 361 22.01 -10.23 -1.70
C VAL A 361 21.98 -9.53 -3.06
N ARG A 362 22.85 -9.92 -3.99
CA ARG A 362 22.90 -9.33 -5.33
C ARG A 362 21.61 -9.56 -6.12
N ASP A 363 21.03 -10.75 -6.04
CA ASP A 363 19.80 -11.08 -6.78
C ASP A 363 18.60 -10.30 -6.22
N ALA A 364 18.58 -10.01 -4.92
CA ALA A 364 17.54 -9.22 -4.25
C ALA A 364 17.74 -7.71 -4.44
N GLY A 365 18.97 -7.21 -4.40
CA GLY A 365 19.29 -5.79 -4.50
C GLY A 365 18.54 -4.96 -3.45
N ASP A 366 17.92 -3.87 -3.88
CA ASP A 366 17.14 -2.96 -3.02
C ASP A 366 15.90 -3.61 -2.39
N LEU A 367 15.50 -4.79 -2.88
CA LEU A 367 14.36 -5.55 -2.35
C LEU A 367 14.74 -6.47 -1.19
N LEU A 368 16.01 -6.53 -0.77
CA LEU A 368 16.50 -7.47 0.23
C LEU A 368 15.68 -7.44 1.52
N VAL A 369 15.41 -6.26 2.07
CA VAL A 369 14.61 -6.10 3.30
C VAL A 369 13.18 -6.62 3.12
N ARG A 370 12.53 -6.32 1.98
CA ARG A 370 11.19 -6.83 1.68
C ARG A 370 11.20 -8.34 1.49
N LEU A 371 12.24 -8.88 0.88
CA LEU A 371 12.42 -10.31 0.69
C LEU A 371 12.60 -11.02 2.03
N HIS A 372 13.33 -10.43 2.97
CA HIS A 372 13.44 -10.93 4.35
C HIS A 372 12.09 -11.03 5.03
N LYS A 373 11.30 -9.95 5.01
CA LYS A 373 9.95 -9.94 5.59
C LYS A 373 9.04 -10.97 4.90
N LEU A 374 9.06 -11.04 3.56
CA LEU A 374 8.24 -11.97 2.79
C LEU A 374 8.57 -13.43 3.10
N THR A 375 9.85 -13.82 3.10
CA THR A 375 10.24 -15.20 3.40
C THR A 375 9.93 -15.58 4.86
N ARG A 376 10.11 -14.66 5.81
CA ARG A 376 9.71 -14.89 7.20
C ARG A 376 8.19 -15.08 7.33
N ALA A 377 7.40 -14.30 6.60
CA ALA A 377 5.95 -14.42 6.56
C ALA A 377 5.44 -15.70 5.86
N ASP A 378 6.17 -16.24 4.88
CA ASP A 378 5.81 -17.49 4.21
C ASP A 378 5.99 -18.74 5.11
N CYS A 379 6.68 -18.59 6.24
CA CYS A 379 6.88 -19.65 7.22
C CYS A 379 5.61 -19.92 8.07
N THR A 380 4.57 -20.50 7.46
CA THR A 380 3.26 -20.75 8.09
C THR A 380 3.16 -22.07 8.89
N THR A 381 4.27 -22.63 9.34
CA THR A 381 4.24 -23.92 10.08
C THR A 381 3.59 -23.77 11.46
N ARG A 382 2.57 -24.60 11.74
CA ARG A 382 1.92 -24.67 13.07
C ARG A 382 2.83 -25.26 14.16
N ASN A 383 3.95 -25.88 13.78
CA ASN A 383 4.90 -26.44 14.74
C ASN A 383 5.86 -25.36 15.23
N ALA A 384 5.65 -24.89 16.46
CA ALA A 384 6.44 -23.84 17.09
C ALA A 384 7.95 -24.11 17.10
N LYS A 385 8.38 -25.37 17.28
CA LYS A 385 9.81 -25.72 17.25
C LYS A 385 10.40 -25.55 15.85
N ARG A 386 9.67 -25.96 14.81
CA ARG A 386 10.11 -25.79 13.41
C ARG A 386 10.11 -24.32 13.01
N ALA A 387 9.10 -23.56 13.41
CA ALA A 387 9.06 -22.12 13.19
C ALA A 387 10.26 -21.43 13.83
N ALA A 388 10.53 -21.69 15.12
CA ALA A 388 11.67 -21.12 15.83
C ALA A 388 13.02 -21.50 15.21
N MET A 389 13.16 -22.74 14.72
CA MET A 389 14.37 -23.16 14.02
C MET A 389 14.57 -22.38 12.71
N LEU A 390 13.52 -22.24 11.89
CA LEU A 390 13.57 -21.48 10.64
C LEU A 390 13.90 -20.01 10.87
N GLN A 391 13.29 -19.39 11.89
CA GLN A 391 13.59 -18.01 12.26
C GLN A 391 15.07 -17.85 12.66
N ARG A 392 15.62 -18.74 13.50
CA ARG A 392 17.05 -18.71 13.86
C ARG A 392 17.98 -18.88 12.67
N THR A 393 17.64 -19.78 11.73
CA THR A 393 18.42 -19.94 10.51
C THR A 393 18.39 -18.67 9.67
N TYR A 394 17.26 -17.98 9.64
CA TYR A 394 17.11 -16.72 8.93
C TYR A 394 17.89 -15.57 9.61
N ASP A 395 17.81 -15.48 10.94
CA ASP A 395 18.59 -14.50 11.73
C ASP A 395 20.10 -14.67 11.49
N SER A 396 20.58 -15.91 11.45
CA SER A 396 21.98 -16.21 11.15
C SER A 396 22.38 -15.83 9.71
N LEU A 397 21.46 -15.89 8.76
CA LEU A 397 21.71 -15.44 7.38
C LEU A 397 21.83 -13.91 7.33
N GLU A 398 20.94 -13.18 7.99
CA GLU A 398 21.01 -11.71 8.09
C GLU A 398 22.30 -11.25 8.76
N GLU A 399 22.68 -11.86 9.89
CA GLU A 399 23.98 -11.59 10.55
C GLU A 399 25.15 -11.86 9.59
N ARG A 400 25.11 -12.96 8.83
CA ARG A 400 26.17 -13.26 7.86
C ARG A 400 26.22 -12.24 6.72
N ILE A 401 25.07 -11.72 6.27
CA ILE A 401 25.00 -10.64 5.28
C ILE A 401 25.68 -9.38 5.82
N GLU A 402 25.37 -8.99 7.06
CA GLU A 402 25.97 -7.80 7.69
C GLU A 402 27.49 -7.94 7.84
N VAL A 403 27.98 -9.10 8.31
CA VAL A 403 29.41 -9.37 8.42
C VAL A 403 30.10 -9.27 7.07
N LEU A 404 29.56 -9.91 6.03
CA LEU A 404 30.15 -9.86 4.68
C LEU A 404 30.12 -8.45 4.09
N ALA A 405 29.04 -7.69 4.33
CA ALA A 405 28.95 -6.30 3.88
C ALA A 405 30.00 -5.43 4.56
N ALA A 406 30.22 -5.58 5.88
CA ALA A 406 31.25 -4.85 6.62
C ALA A 406 32.68 -5.23 6.16
N GLU A 407 32.94 -6.52 5.91
CA GLU A 407 34.20 -6.99 5.34
C GLU A 407 34.46 -6.38 3.95
N GLU A 408 33.43 -6.32 3.10
CA GLU A 408 33.51 -5.74 1.76
C GLU A 408 33.67 -4.23 1.78
N GLU A 409 32.97 -3.52 2.67
CA GLU A 409 33.13 -2.09 2.90
C GLU A 409 34.58 -1.78 3.29
N LEU A 410 35.12 -2.50 4.29
CA LEU A 410 36.51 -2.36 4.72
C LEU A 410 37.49 -2.66 3.57
N ALA A 411 37.25 -3.72 2.79
CA ALA A 411 38.07 -4.09 1.64
C ALA A 411 37.97 -3.09 0.47
N SER A 412 36.90 -2.30 0.40
CA SER A 412 36.68 -1.27 -0.63
C SER A 412 37.41 0.04 -0.33
N ILE A 413 37.85 0.26 0.92
CA ILE A 413 38.61 1.44 1.32
C ILE A 413 39.89 1.50 0.49
N ARG A 414 40.13 2.67 -0.11
CA ARG A 414 41.35 3.00 -0.87
C ARG A 414 42.02 4.17 -0.16
N PRO A 415 43.34 4.34 -0.19
CA PRO A 415 44.00 5.53 0.33
C PRO A 415 43.56 6.80 -0.40
N ASP A 416 43.82 7.96 0.21
CA ASP A 416 43.50 9.28 -0.38
C ASP A 416 44.38 9.65 -1.59
N LEU A 417 45.53 8.98 -1.75
CA LEU A 417 46.41 9.12 -2.91
C LEU A 417 46.53 7.78 -3.62
N ASP A 418 46.46 7.80 -4.96
CA ASP A 418 46.59 6.60 -5.77
C ASP A 418 48.06 6.28 -6.14
N GLY A 419 48.27 5.17 -6.85
CA GLY A 419 49.62 4.77 -7.26
C GLY A 419 50.33 5.78 -8.16
N ALA A 420 49.59 6.52 -8.99
CA ALA A 420 50.16 7.54 -9.87
C ALA A 420 50.60 8.78 -9.06
N ASP A 421 49.80 9.18 -8.08
CA ASP A 421 50.15 10.24 -7.15
C ASP A 421 51.39 9.89 -6.33
N ILE A 422 51.47 8.68 -5.80
CA ILE A 422 52.64 8.21 -5.05
C ILE A 422 53.91 8.29 -5.91
N MET A 423 53.86 7.77 -7.15
CA MET A 423 55.00 7.83 -8.08
C MET A 423 55.42 9.27 -8.39
N ARG A 424 54.45 10.16 -8.61
CA ARG A 424 54.68 11.58 -8.90
C ARG A 424 55.29 12.32 -7.70
N ILE A 425 54.72 12.16 -6.51
CA ILE A 425 55.10 12.87 -5.28
C ILE A 425 56.50 12.45 -4.82
N LEU A 426 56.78 11.14 -4.84
CA LEU A 426 58.05 10.58 -4.36
C LEU A 426 59.11 10.48 -5.48
N SER A 427 58.74 10.74 -6.73
CA SER A 427 59.63 10.62 -7.90
C SER A 427 60.26 9.22 -8.02
N ILE A 428 59.45 8.18 -7.78
CA ILE A 428 59.87 6.76 -7.86
C ILE A 428 59.20 6.04 -9.03
N PRO A 429 59.87 5.09 -9.69
CA PRO A 429 59.24 4.27 -10.72
C PRO A 429 58.26 3.24 -10.12
N ALA A 430 57.40 2.68 -10.96
CA ALA A 430 56.50 1.59 -10.57
C ALA A 430 57.32 0.40 -10.03
N GLY A 431 56.95 -0.09 -8.84
CA GLY A 431 57.66 -1.19 -8.19
C GLY A 431 57.20 -1.44 -6.75
N PRO A 432 57.85 -2.37 -6.02
CA PRO A 432 57.46 -2.77 -4.66
C PRO A 432 57.34 -1.59 -3.68
N ALA A 433 58.19 -0.58 -3.83
CA ALA A 433 58.16 0.65 -3.02
C ALA A 433 56.84 1.43 -3.12
N VAL A 434 56.21 1.46 -4.30
CA VAL A 434 54.89 2.09 -4.50
C VAL A 434 53.82 1.31 -3.73
N GLY A 435 53.89 -0.02 -3.73
CA GLY A 435 52.96 -0.87 -2.97
C GLY A 435 53.14 -0.77 -1.45
N GLU A 436 54.35 -0.50 -0.97
CA GLU A 436 54.61 -0.19 0.45
C GLU A 436 54.05 1.17 0.85
N ALA A 437 54.27 2.20 0.03
CA ALA A 437 53.71 3.53 0.23
C ALA A 437 52.17 3.50 0.22
N TYR A 438 51.59 2.73 -0.71
CA TYR A 438 50.14 2.54 -0.79
C TYR A 438 49.57 1.88 0.47
N ARG A 439 50.25 0.86 1.01
CA ARG A 439 49.85 0.21 2.28
C ARG A 439 49.94 1.16 3.46
N PHE A 440 51.02 1.94 3.57
CA PHE A 440 51.14 2.96 4.62
C PHE A 440 49.98 3.96 4.58
N LEU A 441 49.66 4.48 3.38
CA LEU A 441 48.55 5.42 3.24
C LEU A 441 47.19 4.78 3.50
N LEU A 442 47.02 3.49 3.20
CA LEU A 442 45.83 2.73 3.55
C LEU A 442 45.68 2.62 5.08
N GLU A 443 46.75 2.24 5.79
CA GLU A 443 46.78 2.19 7.26
C GLU A 443 46.48 3.56 7.87
N LEU A 444 47.10 4.62 7.34
CA LEU A 444 46.87 5.99 7.78
C LEU A 444 45.40 6.42 7.63
N ARG A 445 44.75 6.04 6.53
CA ARG A 445 43.33 6.31 6.29
C ARG A 445 42.41 5.48 7.19
N LEU A 446 42.78 4.24 7.51
CA LEU A 446 42.03 3.41 8.46
C LEU A 446 42.11 3.96 9.88
N ASP A 447 43.28 4.48 10.29
CA ASP A 447 43.50 4.99 11.64
C ASP A 447 42.92 6.39 11.87
N ARG A 448 43.03 7.29 10.88
CA ARG A 448 42.68 8.72 11.04
C ARG A 448 41.44 9.14 10.26
N GLY A 449 40.83 8.25 9.49
CA GLY A 449 39.78 8.58 8.54
C GLY A 449 40.30 9.30 7.29
N PRO A 450 39.42 9.86 6.44
CA PRO A 450 39.80 10.56 5.22
C PRO A 450 40.66 11.79 5.53
N LEU A 451 41.81 11.91 4.86
CA LEU A 451 42.69 13.08 4.98
C LEU A 451 42.55 14.01 3.77
N ASP A 452 42.78 15.29 4.00
CA ASP A 452 42.97 16.24 2.90
C ASP A 452 44.20 15.84 2.06
N PRO A 453 44.15 15.90 0.71
CA PRO A 453 45.24 15.48 -0.16
C PRO A 453 46.60 16.13 0.16
N VAL A 454 46.61 17.38 0.63
CA VAL A 454 47.84 18.10 1.02
C VAL A 454 48.45 17.48 2.28
N LEU A 455 47.61 17.10 3.23
CA LEU A 455 48.04 16.46 4.47
C LEU A 455 48.49 15.02 4.21
N ALA A 456 47.78 14.28 3.35
CA ALA A 456 48.18 12.94 2.91
C ALA A 456 49.53 12.95 2.20
N GLU A 457 49.80 13.97 1.36
CA GLU A 457 51.10 14.16 0.73
C GLU A 457 52.20 14.45 1.77
N ALA A 458 51.94 15.32 2.74
CA ALA A 458 52.90 15.65 3.78
C ALA A 458 53.29 14.41 4.61
N GLU A 459 52.31 13.61 5.01
CA GLU A 459 52.52 12.36 5.75
C GLU A 459 53.25 11.31 4.89
N LEU A 460 52.91 11.20 3.59
CA LEU A 460 53.63 10.32 2.65
C LEU A 460 55.12 10.69 2.55
N ARG A 461 55.43 11.99 2.41
CA ARG A 461 56.81 12.48 2.33
C ARG A 461 57.56 12.26 3.65
N ALA A 462 56.92 12.52 4.78
CA ALA A 462 57.50 12.31 6.10
C ALA A 462 57.85 10.83 6.31
N TRP A 463 56.91 9.93 6.05
CA TRP A 463 57.12 8.49 6.14
C TRP A 463 58.23 8.00 5.19
N TRP A 464 58.26 8.48 3.94
CA TRP A 464 59.29 8.09 2.97
C TRP A 464 60.69 8.55 3.39
N SER A 465 60.79 9.75 3.97
CA SER A 465 62.06 10.31 4.47
C SER A 465 62.59 9.59 5.71
N ALA A 466 61.73 8.98 6.52
CA ALA A 466 62.13 8.25 7.72
C ALA A 466 62.66 6.83 7.42
N ARG A 467 62.48 6.33 6.20
CA ARG A 467 62.92 4.99 5.76
C ARG A 467 64.24 4.99 4.98
N ASN A 468 64.69 6.16 4.52
CA ASN A 468 65.96 6.37 3.84
C ASN A 468 66.91 7.15 4.75
#